data_AF-A0A839S4W3-F1
#
_entry.id   AF-A0A839S4W3-F1
#
_cell.length_a   1.000
_cell.length_b   1.000
_cell.length_c   1.000
_cell.angle_alpha   90.00
_cell.angle_beta   90.00
_cell.angle_gamma   90.00
#
_symmetry.space_group_name_H-M   'P 1'
#
loop_
_entity.id
_entity.type
_entity.pdbx_description
1 polymer ?
#
loop_
_entity_poly.entity_id
_entity_poly.type
_entity_poly.pdbx_seq_one_letter_code
_entity_poly.pdbx_strand_id
1 'polypeptide(L)'
;MKAAIRWQWITVNPLEQAQPPKRPPSNPHPPTLEQATAIINEAFKDLPWGMLVWVAMTTGARRGELCALRWDYLDLDNASMAVRTSIAQENGHTWEKDTKTHGAAAGFCDI
;
A
#
# COMPACT_ATOMS: atom_id res chain seq x y z
N MET A 1 18.42 -2.58 -20.24
CA MET A 1 18.94 -2.58 -21.63
C MET A 1 19.08 -1.17 -22.23
N LYS A 2 18.16 -0.22 -21.98
CA LYS A 2 18.31 1.20 -22.39
C LYS A 2 19.63 1.85 -21.90
N ALA A 3 20.05 1.54 -20.67
CA ALA A 3 21.33 2.02 -20.14
C ALA A 3 22.55 1.53 -20.94
N ALA A 4 22.50 0.32 -21.50
CA ALA A 4 23.59 -0.26 -22.30
C ALA A 4 23.72 0.40 -23.69
N ILE A 5 22.61 0.86 -24.28
CA ILE A 5 22.66 1.69 -25.49
C ILE A 5 23.23 3.07 -25.17
N ARG A 6 22.79 3.69 -24.07
CA ARG A 6 23.29 5.00 -23.62
C ARG A 6 24.81 4.98 -23.36
N TRP A 7 25.33 3.87 -22.86
CA TRP A 7 26.77 3.65 -22.65
C TRP A 7 27.48 3.04 -23.86
N GLN A 8 26.79 2.91 -24.99
CA GLN A 8 27.30 2.35 -26.25
C GLN A 8 27.89 0.93 -26.15
N TRP A 9 27.43 0.13 -25.20
CA TRP A 9 27.83 -1.27 -25.07
C TRP A 9 27.11 -2.17 -26.06
N ILE A 10 25.94 -1.75 -26.52
CA ILE A 10 25.16 -2.39 -27.58
C ILE A 10 24.52 -1.29 -28.45
N THR A 11 24.39 -1.54 -29.74
CA THR A 11 23.84 -0.58 -30.71
C THR A 11 22.32 -0.63 -30.82
N VAL A 12 21.70 -1.75 -30.47
CA VAL A 12 20.25 -1.98 -30.62
C VAL A 12 19.68 -2.63 -29.36
N ASN A 13 18.43 -2.30 -29.02
CA ASN A 13 17.69 -2.91 -27.91
C ASN A 13 16.87 -4.11 -28.42
N PRO A 14 17.31 -5.37 -28.28
CA PRO A 14 16.50 -6.52 -28.69
C PRO A 14 15.15 -6.63 -27.96
N LEU A 15 14.99 -5.95 -26.81
CA LEU A 15 13.71 -5.92 -26.08
C LEU A 15 12.66 -5.01 -26.71
N GLU A 16 13.00 -4.15 -27.67
CA GLU A 16 11.99 -3.32 -28.37
C GLU A 16 11.05 -4.14 -29.26
N GLN A 17 11.51 -5.30 -29.73
CA GLN A 17 10.72 -6.21 -30.56
C GLN A 17 10.08 -7.33 -29.72
N ALA A 18 10.41 -7.42 -28.43
CA ALA A 18 9.84 -8.41 -27.54
C ALA A 18 8.45 -7.98 -27.10
N GLN A 19 7.45 -8.84 -27.34
CA GLN A 19 6.14 -8.69 -26.70
C GLN A 19 6.20 -9.34 -25.32
N PRO A 20 6.02 -8.57 -24.22
CA PRO A 20 5.95 -9.17 -22.90
C PRO A 20 4.75 -10.13 -22.82
N PRO A 21 4.88 -11.26 -22.11
CA PRO A 21 3.76 -12.17 -21.93
C PRO A 21 2.62 -11.41 -21.24
N LYS A 22 1.38 -11.72 -21.62
CA LYS A 22 0.20 -11.18 -20.93
C LYS A 22 0.31 -11.55 -19.46
N ARG A 23 0.34 -10.53 -18.59
CA ARG A 23 0.22 -10.76 -17.16
C ARG A 23 -1.15 -11.40 -16.91
N PRO A 24 -1.24 -12.55 -16.22
CA PRO A 24 -2.52 -13.11 -15.86
C PRO A 24 -3.30 -12.06 -15.05
N PRO A 25 -4.63 -11.97 -15.24
CA PRO A 25 -5.44 -11.05 -14.46
C PRO A 25 -5.29 -11.38 -12.97
N SER A 26 -5.18 -10.34 -12.15
CA SER A 26 -5.28 -10.52 -10.71
C SER A 26 -6.69 -11.02 -10.41
N ASN A 27 -6.79 -12.11 -9.65
CA ASN A 27 -8.06 -12.65 -9.18
C ASN A 27 -8.15 -12.48 -7.65
N PRO A 28 -8.30 -11.25 -7.14
CA PRO A 28 -8.53 -11.05 -5.72
C PRO A 28 -9.92 -11.58 -5.35
N HIS A 29 -10.00 -12.30 -4.25
CA HIS A 29 -11.26 -12.73 -3.65
C HIS A 29 -11.54 -11.86 -2.43
N PRO A 30 -12.15 -10.67 -2.61
CA PRO A 30 -12.53 -9.84 -1.48
C PRO A 30 -13.55 -10.58 -0.61
N PRO A 31 -13.52 -10.36 0.73
CA PRO A 31 -14.52 -10.94 1.62
C PRO A 31 -15.92 -10.41 1.27
N THR A 32 -16.93 -11.26 1.43
CA THR A 32 -18.33 -10.81 1.42
C THR A 32 -18.60 -9.94 2.65
N LEU A 33 -19.73 -9.21 2.65
CA LEU A 33 -20.14 -8.40 3.81
C LEU A 33 -20.24 -9.23 5.10
N GLU A 34 -20.80 -10.43 5.01
CA GLU A 34 -20.92 -11.36 6.14
C GLU A 34 -19.55 -11.82 6.64
N GLN A 35 -18.63 -12.13 5.73
CA GLN A 35 -17.26 -12.52 6.07
C GLN A 35 -16.49 -11.35 6.69
N ALA A 36 -16.62 -10.14 6.15
CA ALA A 36 -16.00 -8.94 6.71
C ALA A 36 -16.49 -8.67 8.13
N THR A 37 -17.79 -8.78 8.35
CA THR A 37 -18.41 -8.64 9.69
C THR A 37 -17.86 -9.68 10.66
N ALA A 38 -17.77 -10.94 10.23
CA ALA A 38 -17.21 -12.01 11.06
C ALA A 38 -15.74 -11.75 11.43
N ILE A 39 -14.93 -11.30 10.47
CA ILE A 39 -13.51 -10.94 10.68
C ILE A 39 -13.39 -9.81 11.71
N ILE A 40 -14.19 -8.74 11.56
CA ILE A 40 -14.19 -7.60 12.49
C ILE A 40 -14.54 -8.05 13.90
N ASN A 41 -15.63 -8.79 14.06
CA ASN A 41 -16.11 -9.25 15.36
C ASN A 41 -15.09 -10.15 16.07
N GLU A 42 -14.45 -11.03 15.32
CA GLU A 42 -13.37 -11.88 15.86
C GLU A 42 -12.14 -11.06 16.24
N ALA A 43 -11.76 -10.06 15.44
CA ALA A 43 -10.62 -9.20 15.74
C ALA A 43 -10.82 -8.36 17.02
N PHE A 44 -12.05 -7.89 17.28
CA PHE A 44 -12.38 -7.12 18.48
C PHE A 44 -12.33 -7.89 19.80
N LYS A 45 -12.06 -9.20 19.78
CA LYS A 45 -11.69 -9.95 20.99
C LYS A 45 -10.39 -9.44 21.61
N ASP A 46 -9.52 -8.80 20.82
CA ASP A 46 -8.34 -8.07 21.27
C ASP A 46 -8.43 -6.62 20.78
N LEU A 47 -8.63 -5.66 21.69
CA LEU A 47 -9.01 -4.29 21.31
C LEU A 47 -8.01 -3.60 20.38
N PRO A 48 -6.68 -3.60 20.65
CA PRO A 48 -5.70 -3.02 19.72
C PRO A 48 -5.72 -3.66 18.34
N TRP A 49 -5.93 -4.98 18.27
CA TRP A 49 -6.01 -5.71 17.01
C TRP A 49 -7.31 -5.37 16.26
N GLY A 50 -8.45 -5.36 16.95
CA GLY A 50 -9.74 -4.94 16.40
C GLY A 50 -9.69 -3.54 15.81
N MET A 51 -9.07 -2.58 16.50
CA MET A 51 -8.90 -1.21 16.01
C MET A 51 -8.05 -1.14 14.75
N LEU A 52 -6.92 -1.85 14.70
CA LEU A 52 -6.07 -1.91 13.50
C LEU A 52 -6.84 -2.47 12.30
N VAL A 53 -7.56 -3.57 12.52
CA VAL A 53 -8.35 -4.26 11.50
C VAL A 53 -9.51 -3.38 11.02
N TRP A 54 -10.19 -2.66 11.93
CA TRP A 54 -11.24 -1.69 11.60
C TRP A 54 -10.71 -0.59 10.69
N VAL A 55 -9.64 0.11 11.10
CA VAL A 55 -9.04 1.19 10.31
C VAL A 55 -8.60 0.68 8.94
N ALA A 56 -8.00 -0.51 8.86
CA ALA A 56 -7.59 -1.09 7.57
C ALA A 56 -8.78 -1.32 6.62
N MET A 57 -9.93 -1.75 7.15
CA MET A 57 -11.12 -2.02 6.34
C MET A 57 -11.91 -0.77 5.96
N THR A 58 -12.01 0.22 6.84
CA THR A 58 -12.78 1.45 6.55
C THR A 58 -12.00 2.42 5.66
N THR A 59 -10.68 2.50 5.83
CA THR A 59 -9.83 3.46 5.09
C THR A 59 -9.22 2.87 3.83
N GLY A 60 -9.07 1.54 3.75
CA GLY A 60 -8.33 0.89 2.67
C GLY A 60 -6.83 1.21 2.64
N ALA A 61 -6.28 1.79 3.71
CA ALA A 61 -4.86 2.11 3.81
C ALA A 61 -4.00 0.85 3.71
N ARG A 62 -2.86 0.95 3.01
CA ARG A 62 -1.96 -0.20 2.84
C ARG A 62 -1.27 -0.52 4.16
N ARG A 63 -0.93 -1.79 4.37
CA ARG A 63 -0.19 -2.25 5.56
C ARG A 63 1.01 -1.36 5.91
N GLY A 64 1.84 -0.99 4.93
CA GLY A 64 3.00 -0.13 5.19
C GLY A 64 2.61 1.27 5.65
N GLU A 65 1.52 1.83 5.13
CA GLU A 65 0.98 3.13 5.54
C GLU A 65 0.44 3.08 6.98
N LEU A 66 -0.33 2.03 7.31
CA LEU A 66 -0.80 1.78 8.68
C LEU A 66 0.36 1.62 9.67
N CYS A 67 1.42 0.91 9.27
CA CYS A 67 2.62 0.75 10.09
C CYS A 67 3.45 2.04 10.26
N ALA A 68 3.25 3.04 9.38
CA ALA A 68 3.96 4.33 9.44
C ALA A 68 3.14 5.43 10.13
N LEU A 69 1.91 5.12 10.57
CA LEU A 69 0.99 6.08 11.15
C LEU A 69 1.54 6.69 12.44
N ARG A 70 1.37 8.00 12.61
CA ARG A 70 1.81 8.76 13.78
C ARG A 70 0.65 9.55 14.35
N TRP A 71 0.69 9.84 15.65
CA TRP A 71 -0.34 10.63 16.33
C TRP A 71 -0.56 11.99 15.68
N ASP A 72 0.52 12.66 15.25
CA ASP A 72 0.46 13.98 14.59
C ASP A 72 -0.20 13.95 13.19
N TYR A 73 -0.54 12.76 12.67
CA TYR A 73 -1.24 12.58 11.40
C TYR A 73 -2.74 12.31 11.58
N LEU A 74 -3.22 12.25 12.83
CA LEU A 74 -4.62 12.00 13.17
C LEU A 74 -5.27 13.30 13.63
N ASP A 75 -6.40 13.62 13.00
CA ASP A 75 -7.32 14.66 13.45
C ASP A 75 -8.60 13.96 13.91
N LEU A 76 -8.67 13.68 15.20
CA LEU A 76 -9.79 12.96 15.81
C LEU A 76 -11.06 13.84 15.91
N ASP A 77 -10.90 15.16 15.91
CA ASP A 77 -12.03 16.10 15.93
C ASP A 77 -12.78 16.08 14.60
N ASN A 78 -12.03 15.95 13.50
CA ASN A 78 -12.57 15.86 12.14
C ASN A 78 -12.66 14.42 11.62
N ALA A 79 -12.39 13.41 12.45
CA ALA A 79 -12.36 12.00 12.09
C ALA A 79 -11.55 11.71 10.81
N SER A 80 -10.35 12.31 10.70
CA SER A 80 -9.52 12.18 9.49
C SER A 80 -8.08 11.76 9.81
N MET A 81 -7.46 11.09 8.84
CA MET A 81 -6.08 10.62 8.92
C MET A 81 -5.29 10.98 7.66
N ALA A 82 -4.07 11.48 7.84
CA ALA A 82 -3.14 11.78 6.75
C ALA A 82 -2.17 10.63 6.48
N VAL A 83 -2.17 10.13 5.24
CA VAL A 83 -1.19 9.11 4.79
C VAL A 83 0.02 9.78 4.14
N ARG A 84 1.13 9.90 4.89
CA ARG A 84 2.35 10.62 4.44
C ARG A 84 3.52 9.71 4.09
N THR A 85 3.70 8.64 4.85
CA THR A 85 4.82 7.71 4.69
C THR A 85 4.32 6.27 4.73
N SER A 86 5.21 5.35 4.37
CA SER A 86 4.91 3.92 4.37
C SER A 86 6.16 3.15 4.80
N ILE A 87 5.98 2.20 5.71
CA ILE A 87 7.03 1.26 6.09
C ILE A 87 7.18 0.19 5.01
N ALA A 88 8.39 0.06 4.48
CA ALA A 88 8.81 -1.04 3.62
C ALA A 88 9.68 -2.03 4.41
N GLN A 89 9.54 -3.31 4.09
CA GLN A 89 10.33 -4.37 4.71
C GLN A 89 10.83 -5.34 3.63
N GLU A 90 12.12 -5.66 3.67
CA GLU A 90 12.76 -6.64 2.79
C GLU A 90 13.87 -7.36 3.57
N ASN A 91 13.89 -8.70 3.53
CA ASN A 91 14.91 -9.52 4.20
C ASN A 91 15.17 -9.12 5.67
N GLY A 92 14.10 -8.86 6.43
CA GLY A 92 14.17 -8.46 7.83
C GLY A 92 14.61 -7.01 8.08
N HIS A 93 14.96 -6.26 7.03
CA HIS A 93 15.31 -4.84 7.11
C HIS A 93 14.07 -4.00 6.86
N THR A 94 13.86 -3.00 7.71
CA THR A 94 12.69 -2.13 7.67
C THR A 94 13.15 -0.69 7.46
N TRP A 95 12.53 0.03 6.53
CA TRP A 95 12.80 1.45 6.30
C TRP A 95 11.53 2.20 5.94
N GLU A 96 11.51 3.49 6.26
CA GLU A 96 10.43 4.40 5.91
C GLU A 96 10.63 4.90 4.48
N LYS A 97 9.56 4.87 3.69
CA LYS A 97 9.49 5.50 2.37
C LYS A 97 8.48 6.62 2.43
N ASP A 98 8.82 7.74 1.82
CA ASP A 98 7.82 8.75 1.50
C ASP A 98 6.85 8.19 0.45
N THR A 99 5.58 8.56 0.55
CA THR A 99 4.66 8.34 -0.55
C THR A 99 5.13 9.19 -1.74
N LYS A 100 5.23 8.57 -2.93
CA LYS A 100 5.75 9.25 -4.13
C LYS A 100 4.93 10.52 -4.40
N THR A 101 5.58 11.68 -4.31
CA THR A 101 4.98 13.01 -4.50
C THR A 101 4.70 13.36 -5.98
N HIS A 102 4.60 12.38 -6.87
CA HIS A 102 4.25 12.59 -8.27
C HIS A 102 2.93 11.86 -8.57
N GLY A 103 1.82 12.53 -8.24
CA GLY A 103 0.47 12.18 -8.72
C GLY A 103 -0.58 11.82 -7.66
N ALA A 104 -0.22 11.69 -6.38
CA ALA A 104 -1.19 11.53 -5.31
C ALA A 104 -1.10 12.71 -4.36
N ALA A 105 -2.18 13.48 -4.26
CA ALA A 105 -2.41 14.36 -3.13
C ALA A 105 -2.16 13.56 -1.83
N ALA A 106 -1.64 14.22 -0.79
CA ALA A 106 -1.66 13.66 0.56
C ALA A 106 -3.09 13.15 0.82
N GLY A 107 -3.25 11.83 0.76
CA GLY A 107 -4.57 11.21 0.81
C GLY A 107 -5.08 11.39 2.22
N PHE A 108 -6.10 12.23 2.37
CA PHE A 108 -6.93 12.21 3.57
C PHE A 108 -7.86 11.02 3.43
N CYS A 109 -7.90 10.20 4.47
CA CYS A 109 -8.93 9.18 4.59
C CYS A 109 -9.84 9.57 5.74
N ASP A 110 -11.13 9.66 5.45
CA ASP A 110 -12.17 9.83 6.45
C ASP A 110 -12.34 8.48 7.18
N ILE A 111 -12.35 8.52 8.51
CA ILE A 111 -12.36 7.34 9.39
C ILE A 111 -13.78 6.93 9.76
#